data_AF-A0AAW2PC53-F1
#
_entry.id   AF-A0AAW2PC53-F1
#
_cell.length_a   1.000
_cell.length_b   1.000
_cell.length_c   1.000
_cell.angle_alpha   90.00
_cell.angle_beta   90.00
_cell.angle_gamma   90.00
#
_symmetry.space_group_name_H-M   'P 1'
#
loop_
_entity.id
_entity.type
_entity.pdbx_description
1 polymer ?
#
loop_
_entity_poly.entity_id
_entity_poly.type
_entity_poly.pdbx_seq_one_letter_code
_entity_poly.pdbx_strand_id
1 'polypeptide(L)'
;MTNELSNALQQKDQNIVNAIRLIVTVKDCLQHLRDNGWDAFLKEVEVFRSEKSILVSRMEDTIPIRGCSGREGQCVTFYYRYHAEIFPAVIDLLVVEIDNRFSEASTKLLKCISCLDPRNSCAKFDHDMLIHLAEIYSNDFSSCDIVLLKDQLETYIFYIR
;
A
#
# COMPACT_ATOMS: atom_id res chain seq x y z
N MET A 1 8.73 -7.01 4.70
CA MET A 1 7.93 -6.07 3.87
C MET A 1 6.56 -5.74 4.47
N THR A 2 5.54 -6.60 4.40
CA THR A 2 4.21 -6.30 4.99
C THR A 2 4.26 -6.11 6.52
N ASN A 3 5.10 -6.88 7.22
CA ASN A 3 5.33 -6.71 8.66
C ASN A 3 6.02 -5.39 9.02
N GLU A 4 6.90 -4.88 8.16
CA GLU A 4 7.58 -3.59 8.40
C GLU A 4 6.62 -2.42 8.20
N LEU A 5 5.78 -2.48 7.16
CA LEU A 5 4.69 -1.52 6.96
C LEU A 5 3.71 -1.57 8.14
N SER A 6 3.30 -2.76 8.57
CA SER A 6 2.41 -2.93 9.73
C SER A 6 3.01 -2.34 11.01
N ASN A 7 4.28 -2.64 11.30
CA ASN A 7 4.98 -2.10 12.47
C ASN A 7 5.15 -0.59 12.39
N ALA A 8 5.47 -0.05 11.21
CA ALA A 8 5.60 1.40 11.01
C ALA A 8 4.26 2.13 11.20
N LEU A 9 3.15 1.54 10.75
CA LEU A 9 1.80 2.08 10.95
C LEU A 9 1.33 2.00 12.41
N GLN A 10 1.81 1.03 13.18
CA GLN A 10 1.50 0.90 14.61
C GLN A 10 2.24 1.96 15.47
N GLN A 11 3.37 2.49 14.99
CA GLN A 11 4.08 3.61 15.62
C GLN A 11 3.46 4.95 15.20
N LYS A 12 2.24 5.19 15.72
CA LYS A 12 1.30 6.28 15.36
C LYS A 12 1.95 7.61 14.94
N ASP A 13 2.87 8.15 15.72
CA ASP A 13 3.35 9.53 15.52
C ASP A 13 4.82 9.62 15.08
N GLN A 14 5.65 8.63 15.45
CA GLN A 14 7.11 8.75 15.30
C GLN A 14 7.60 8.54 13.86
N ASN A 15 6.81 7.95 12.97
CA ASN A 15 7.29 7.45 11.69
C ASN A 15 6.33 7.60 10.50
N ILE A 16 5.39 8.54 10.56
CA ILE A 16 4.40 8.78 9.48
C ILE A 16 5.06 8.94 8.10
N VAL A 17 6.16 9.71 8.00
CA VAL A 17 6.90 9.87 6.73
C VAL A 17 7.44 8.52 6.23
N ASN A 18 7.98 7.70 7.14
CA ASN A 18 8.51 6.39 6.80
C ASN A 18 7.39 5.45 6.37
N ALA A 19 6.22 5.51 7.02
CA ALA A 19 5.05 4.74 6.65
C ALA A 19 4.53 5.11 5.24
N ILE A 20 4.43 6.40 4.91
CA ILE A 20 4.03 6.84 3.55
C ILE A 20 5.00 6.29 2.49
N ARG A 21 6.31 6.40 2.74
CA ARG A 21 7.33 5.84 1.83
C ARG A 21 7.19 4.33 1.68
N LEU A 22 6.94 3.62 2.78
CA LEU A 22 6.75 2.17 2.78
C LEU A 22 5.51 1.74 1.99
N ILE A 23 4.43 2.53 1.98
CA ILE A 23 3.24 2.24 1.16
C ILE A 23 3.62 2.19 -0.33
N VAL A 24 4.33 3.21 -0.82
CA VAL A 24 4.79 3.25 -2.22
C VAL A 24 5.70 2.07 -2.52
N THR A 25 6.69 1.82 -1.66
CA THR A 25 7.60 0.68 -1.82
C THR A 25 6.87 -0.67 -1.82
N VAL A 26 5.88 -0.86 -0.96
CA VAL A 26 5.09 -2.10 -0.91
C VAL A 26 4.27 -2.26 -2.19
N LYS A 27 3.69 -1.20 -2.73
CA LYS A 27 2.98 -1.25 -4.02
C LYS A 27 3.91 -1.64 -5.17
N ASP A 28 5.08 -1.01 -5.25
CA ASP A 28 6.08 -1.33 -6.28
C ASP A 28 6.55 -2.79 -6.18
N CYS A 29 6.77 -3.28 -4.96
CA CYS A 29 7.16 -4.68 -4.74
C CYS A 29 6.03 -5.66 -5.06
N LEU A 30 4.77 -5.33 -4.78
CA LEU A 30 3.63 -6.14 -5.20
C LEU A 30 3.53 -6.22 -6.73
N GLN A 31 3.76 -5.10 -7.42
CA GLN A 31 3.81 -5.08 -8.88
C GLN A 31 4.98 -5.93 -9.42
N HIS A 32 6.16 -5.80 -8.83
CA HIS A 32 7.30 -6.64 -9.21
C HIS A 32 7.05 -8.13 -8.93
N LEU A 33 6.40 -8.46 -7.82
CA LEU A 33 6.01 -9.83 -7.47
C LEU A 33 5.03 -10.39 -8.50
N ARG A 34 4.10 -9.57 -8.99
CA ARG A 34 3.15 -9.92 -10.05
C ARG A 34 3.83 -10.25 -11.36
N ASP A 35 4.78 -9.42 -11.77
CA ASP A 35 5.35 -9.48 -13.11
C ASP A 35 6.51 -10.49 -13.21
N ASN A 36 7.31 -10.63 -12.15
CA ASN A 36 8.54 -11.45 -12.16
C ASN A 36 8.64 -12.44 -10.99
N GLY A 37 7.72 -12.40 -10.03
CA GLY A 37 7.87 -13.09 -8.75
C GLY A 37 7.25 -14.49 -8.67
N TRP A 38 6.52 -14.91 -9.71
CA TRP A 38 5.82 -16.20 -9.71
C TRP A 38 6.75 -17.40 -9.52
N ASP A 39 7.84 -17.49 -10.28
CA ASP A 39 8.73 -18.66 -10.23
C ASP A 39 9.41 -18.81 -8.86
N ALA A 40 9.83 -17.69 -8.27
CA ALA A 40 10.40 -17.65 -6.94
C ALA A 40 9.38 -18.08 -5.88
N PHE A 41 8.15 -17.56 -5.96
CA PHE A 41 7.06 -17.94 -5.08
C PHE A 41 6.71 -19.42 -5.19
N LEU A 42 6.59 -19.95 -6.42
CA LEU A 42 6.27 -21.35 -6.66
C LEU A 42 7.35 -22.27 -6.05
N LYS A 43 8.62 -21.92 -6.21
CA LYS A 43 9.74 -22.66 -5.61
C LYS A 43 9.68 -22.67 -4.08
N GLU A 44 9.37 -21.54 -3.45
CA GLU A 44 9.19 -21.49 -1.99
C GLU A 44 8.03 -22.38 -1.53
N VAL A 45 6.92 -22.38 -2.27
CA VAL A 45 5.77 -23.26 -2.00
C VAL A 45 6.13 -24.73 -2.15
N GLU A 46 6.94 -25.09 -3.15
CA GLU A 46 7.43 -26.46 -3.35
C GLU A 46 8.34 -26.93 -2.21
N VAL A 47 9.23 -26.06 -1.73
CA VAL A 47 10.09 -26.33 -0.56
C VAL A 47 9.23 -26.52 0.69
N PHE A 48 8.33 -25.58 0.96
CA PHE A 48 7.42 -25.66 2.12
C PHE A 48 6.55 -26.92 2.09
N ARG A 49 6.03 -27.27 0.91
CA ARG A 49 5.26 -28.49 0.70
C ARG A 49 6.09 -29.73 1.05
N SER A 50 7.34 -29.78 0.58
CA SER A 50 8.25 -30.90 0.83
C SER A 50 8.54 -31.05 2.33
N GLU A 51 8.77 -29.94 3.03
CA GLU A 51 8.98 -29.93 4.48
C GLU A 51 7.75 -30.40 5.27
N LYS A 52 6.54 -30.03 4.81
CA LYS A 52 5.28 -30.34 5.51
C LYS A 52 4.60 -31.63 5.03
N SER A 53 5.21 -32.36 4.08
CA SER A 53 4.66 -33.59 3.48
C SER A 53 3.23 -33.43 2.95
N ILE A 54 2.90 -32.26 2.38
CA ILE A 54 1.55 -31.99 1.87
C ILE A 54 1.40 -32.63 0.48
N LEU A 55 0.39 -33.49 0.31
CA LEU A 55 0.00 -34.03 -0.99
C LEU A 55 -0.81 -32.97 -1.76
N VAL A 56 -0.19 -32.39 -2.78
CA VAL A 56 -0.83 -31.48 -3.75
C VAL A 56 -0.73 -32.09 -5.14
N SER A 57 -1.76 -31.91 -5.97
CA SER A 57 -1.73 -32.25 -7.39
C SER A 57 -0.51 -31.62 -8.09
N ARG A 58 -0.02 -32.26 -9.15
CA ARG A 58 1.08 -31.70 -9.95
C ARG A 58 0.57 -30.47 -10.69
N MET A 59 1.45 -29.51 -10.95
CA MET A 59 1.06 -28.26 -11.63
C MET A 59 0.61 -28.51 -13.08
N GLU A 60 1.08 -29.61 -13.66
CA GLU A 60 0.70 -30.11 -14.98
C GLU A 60 -0.65 -30.84 -14.99
N ASP A 61 -1.19 -31.19 -13.82
CA ASP A 61 -2.48 -31.86 -13.76
C ASP A 61 -3.57 -30.91 -14.25
N THR A 62 -4.52 -31.48 -14.99
CA THR A 62 -5.59 -30.73 -15.62
C THR A 62 -6.86 -30.78 -14.80
N ILE A 63 -7.56 -29.65 -14.77
CA ILE A 63 -8.85 -29.50 -14.11
C ILE A 63 -9.90 -29.05 -15.12
N PRO A 64 -11.15 -29.53 -14.95
CA PRO A 64 -12.25 -29.05 -15.77
C PRO A 64 -12.50 -27.57 -15.45
N ILE A 65 -12.70 -26.76 -16.50
CA ILE A 65 -13.16 -25.39 -16.31
C ILE A 65 -14.53 -25.43 -15.61
N ARG A 66 -14.71 -24.62 -14.57
CA ARG A 66 -15.92 -24.58 -13.75
C ARG A 66 -17.12 -24.23 -14.65
N GLY A 67 -18.08 -25.14 -14.77
CA GLY A 67 -19.26 -24.99 -15.64
C GLY A 67 -19.32 -25.96 -16.83
N CYS A 68 -18.28 -26.75 -17.08
CA CYS A 68 -18.23 -27.72 -18.17
C CYS A 68 -18.34 -29.16 -17.64
N SER A 69 -19.56 -29.63 -17.35
CA SER A 69 -19.78 -30.98 -16.81
C SER A 69 -20.19 -32.02 -17.85
N GLY A 70 -20.00 -31.82 -19.17
CA GLY A 70 -20.63 -32.77 -20.10
C GLY A 70 -20.18 -32.90 -21.55
N ARG A 71 -19.26 -32.12 -22.11
CA ARG A 71 -18.84 -32.32 -23.52
C ARG A 71 -17.38 -31.96 -23.67
N GLU A 72 -16.59 -32.91 -24.20
CA GLU A 72 -15.21 -32.75 -24.70
C GLU A 72 -14.50 -31.53 -24.11
N GLY A 73 -14.22 -31.65 -22.81
CA GLY A 73 -14.05 -30.51 -21.91
C GLY A 73 -12.75 -29.76 -22.17
N GLN A 74 -12.85 -28.45 -22.31
CA GLN A 74 -11.69 -27.58 -22.16
C GLN A 74 -11.18 -27.73 -20.72
N CYS A 75 -9.98 -28.29 -20.60
CA CYS A 75 -9.29 -28.47 -19.34
C CYS A 75 -8.15 -27.47 -19.27
N VAL A 76 -7.98 -26.82 -18.12
CA VAL A 76 -6.84 -25.94 -17.85
C VAL A 76 -5.91 -26.62 -16.87
N THR A 77 -4.61 -26.36 -16.98
CA THR A 77 -3.65 -26.85 -15.99
C THR A 77 -3.80 -26.10 -14.68
N PHE A 78 -3.48 -26.74 -13.56
CA PHE A 78 -3.37 -26.03 -12.28
C PHE A 78 -2.39 -24.86 -12.38
N TYR A 79 -1.28 -25.06 -13.10
CA TYR A 79 -0.32 -23.99 -13.38
C TYR A 79 -1.03 -22.76 -13.96
N TYR A 80 -1.77 -22.92 -15.06
CA TYR A 80 -2.44 -21.80 -15.71
C TYR A 80 -3.43 -21.12 -14.77
N ARG A 81 -4.26 -21.89 -14.08
CA ARG A 81 -5.26 -21.34 -13.16
C ARG A 81 -4.63 -20.53 -12.03
N TYR A 82 -3.56 -21.04 -11.40
CA TYR A 82 -2.92 -20.31 -10.31
C TYR A 82 -2.08 -19.13 -10.83
N HIS A 83 -1.30 -19.33 -11.88
CA HIS A 83 -0.40 -18.30 -12.43
C HIS A 83 -1.15 -17.17 -13.14
N ALA A 84 -2.15 -17.48 -13.95
CA ALA A 84 -2.82 -16.50 -14.80
C ALA A 84 -4.10 -15.92 -14.18
N GLU A 85 -4.81 -16.67 -13.33
CA GLU A 85 -6.08 -16.21 -12.75
C GLU A 85 -5.93 -15.82 -11.28
N ILE A 86 -5.44 -16.72 -10.43
CA ILE A 86 -5.51 -16.51 -8.97
C ILE A 86 -4.41 -15.57 -8.47
N PHE A 87 -3.16 -15.82 -8.83
CA PHE A 87 -2.02 -15.07 -8.32
C PHE A 87 -2.09 -13.58 -8.68
N PRO A 88 -2.33 -13.19 -9.94
CA PRO A 88 -2.48 -11.78 -10.30
C PRO A 88 -3.71 -11.16 -9.63
N ALA A 89 -4.84 -11.87 -9.58
CA ALA A 89 -6.07 -11.34 -8.96
C ALA A 89 -5.90 -11.06 -7.47
N VAL A 90 -5.17 -11.91 -6.74
CA VAL A 90 -4.88 -11.68 -5.31
C VAL A 90 -3.97 -10.46 -5.13
N ILE A 91 -2.96 -10.28 -5.97
CA ILE A 91 -2.09 -9.10 -5.92
C ILE A 91 -2.87 -7.84 -6.24
N ASP A 92 -3.68 -7.86 -7.31
CA ASP A 92 -4.51 -6.73 -7.71
C ASP A 92 -5.49 -6.35 -6.58
N LEU A 93 -6.08 -7.34 -5.88
CA LEU A 93 -6.92 -7.10 -4.71
C LEU A 93 -6.15 -6.43 -3.57
N LEU A 94 -4.91 -6.86 -3.30
CA LEU A 94 -4.07 -6.24 -2.26
C LEU A 94 -3.72 -4.79 -2.61
N VAL A 95 -3.43 -4.50 -3.88
CA VAL A 95 -3.15 -3.14 -4.35
C VAL A 95 -4.38 -2.26 -4.18
N VAL A 96 -5.55 -2.73 -4.60
CA VAL A 96 -6.83 -2.01 -4.43
C VAL A 96 -7.14 -1.77 -2.94
N GLU A 97 -6.91 -2.75 -2.08
CA GLU A 97 -7.13 -2.61 -0.64
C GLU A 97 -6.20 -1.54 -0.02
N ILE A 98 -4.93 -1.50 -0.46
CA ILE A 98 -3.99 -0.46 -0.06
C ILE A 98 -4.50 0.92 -0.51
N ASP A 99 -4.97 1.04 -1.75
CA ASP A 99 -5.48 2.31 -2.30
C ASP A 99 -6.78 2.77 -1.64
N ASN A 100 -7.64 1.83 -1.24
CA ASN A 100 -8.85 2.14 -0.48
C ASN A 100 -8.53 2.63 0.94
N ARG A 101 -7.53 2.03 1.60
CA ARG A 101 -7.11 2.43 2.95
C ARG A 101 -6.29 3.72 2.94
N PHE A 102 -5.53 3.97 1.89
CA PHE A 102 -4.67 5.15 1.71
C PHE A 102 -5.09 5.94 0.48
N SER A 103 -6.35 6.36 0.46
CA SER A 103 -6.89 7.27 -0.53
C SER A 103 -6.05 8.53 -0.74
N GLU A 104 -6.26 9.24 -1.84
CA GLU A 104 -5.58 10.50 -2.12
C GLU A 104 -5.75 11.51 -0.97
N ALA A 105 -6.94 11.57 -0.35
CA ALA A 105 -7.19 12.44 0.79
C ALA A 105 -6.38 12.03 2.03
N SER A 106 -6.31 10.74 2.35
CA SER A 106 -5.57 10.26 3.52
C SER A 106 -4.06 10.34 3.33
N THR A 107 -3.55 10.12 2.11
CA THR A 107 -2.14 10.34 1.79
C THR A 107 -1.76 11.82 1.80
N LYS A 108 -2.62 12.72 1.32
CA LYS A 108 -2.45 14.18 1.47
C LYS A 108 -2.43 14.59 2.94
N LEU A 109 -3.38 14.11 3.74
CA LEU A 109 -3.44 14.36 5.18
C LEU A 109 -2.14 13.90 5.88
N LEU A 110 -1.70 12.67 5.60
CA LEU A 110 -0.46 12.13 6.19
C LEU A 110 0.79 12.92 5.77
N LYS A 111 0.85 13.41 4.52
CA LYS A 111 1.91 14.32 4.06
C LYS A 111 1.88 15.64 4.82
N CYS A 112 0.70 16.24 5.02
CA CYS A 112 0.56 17.49 5.76
C CYS A 112 0.97 17.34 7.23
N ILE A 113 0.56 16.24 7.88
CA ILE A 113 0.99 15.92 9.26
C ILE A 113 2.51 15.70 9.32
N SER A 114 3.12 15.17 8.26
CA SER A 114 4.56 14.98 8.19
C SER A 114 5.38 16.28 8.20
N CYS A 115 4.76 17.41 7.83
CA CYS A 115 5.36 18.74 7.92
C CYS A 115 5.45 19.26 9.36
N LEU A 116 4.66 18.70 10.28
CA LEU A 116 4.67 19.00 11.71
C LEU A 116 5.67 18.13 12.49
N ASP A 117 6.46 17.30 11.79
CA ASP A 117 7.47 16.45 12.43
C ASP A 117 8.55 17.33 13.09
N PRO A 118 8.68 17.32 14.43
CA PRO A 118 9.60 18.20 15.15
C PRO A 118 11.07 17.80 14.94
N ARG A 119 11.35 16.64 14.34
CA ARG A 119 12.71 16.20 14.04
C ARG A 119 13.39 17.14 13.04
N ASN A 120 14.69 17.37 13.25
CA ASN A 120 15.52 18.25 12.41
C ASN A 120 14.94 19.66 12.22
N SER A 121 14.38 20.26 13.28
CA SER A 121 13.84 21.63 13.25
C SER A 121 12.76 21.84 12.18
N CYS A 122 11.85 20.87 12.05
CA CYS A 122 10.82 20.87 11.02
C CYS A 122 11.41 21.02 9.60
N ALA A 123 12.49 20.29 9.26
CA ALA A 123 13.11 20.37 7.93
C ALA A 123 12.14 20.06 6.76
N LYS A 124 10.99 19.44 7.04
CA LYS A 124 9.92 19.15 6.07
C LYS A 124 8.73 20.11 6.19
N PHE A 125 8.89 21.19 6.94
CA PHE A 125 7.87 22.23 7.06
C PHE A 125 7.55 22.76 5.67
N ASP A 126 6.27 22.68 5.31
CA ASP A 126 5.73 23.18 4.06
C ASP A 126 4.49 23.99 4.40
N HIS A 127 4.58 25.29 4.14
CA HIS A 127 3.55 26.27 4.48
C HIS A 127 2.25 26.03 3.72
N ASP A 128 2.35 25.72 2.42
CA ASP A 128 1.20 25.48 1.57
C ASP A 128 0.48 24.19 1.98
N MET A 129 1.22 23.17 2.44
CA MET A 129 0.63 21.91 2.94
C MET A 129 -0.15 22.10 4.23
N LEU A 130 0.27 23.00 5.13
CA LEU A 130 -0.46 23.27 6.37
C LEU A 130 -1.72 24.09 6.14
N ILE A 131 -1.70 25.01 5.18
CA ILE A 131 -2.91 25.70 4.72
C ILE A 131 -3.87 24.70 4.11
N HIS A 132 -3.38 23.79 3.26
CA HIS A 132 -4.19 22.74 2.69
C HIS A 132 -4.78 21.79 3.75
N LEU A 133 -4.06 21.53 4.84
CA LEU A 133 -4.61 20.81 6.00
C LEU A 133 -5.82 21.55 6.59
N ALA A 134 -5.74 22.86 6.80
CA ALA A 134 -6.86 23.65 7.30
C ALA A 134 -8.05 23.65 6.33
N GLU A 135 -7.80 23.62 5.02
CA GLU A 135 -8.85 23.46 4.00
C GLU A 135 -9.53 22.08 4.05
N ILE A 136 -8.78 21.00 4.35
CA ILE A 136 -9.35 19.65 4.56
C ILE A 136 -10.32 19.65 5.76
N TYR A 137 -10.03 20.45 6.79
CA TYR A 137 -10.90 20.65 7.95
C TYR A 137 -11.74 21.93 7.83
N SER A 138 -12.36 22.17 6.66
CA SER A 138 -13.14 23.38 6.37
C SER A 138 -14.30 23.69 7.34
N ASN A 139 -14.73 22.71 8.14
CA ASN A 139 -15.75 22.90 9.18
C ASN A 139 -15.17 23.49 10.48
N ASP A 140 -13.87 23.32 10.72
CA ASP A 140 -13.18 23.76 11.93
C ASP A 140 -12.48 25.12 11.73
N PHE A 141 -12.28 25.54 10.48
CA PHE A 141 -11.64 26.81 10.13
C PHE A 141 -12.56 27.68 9.26
N SER A 142 -12.77 28.93 9.66
CA SER A 142 -13.37 29.93 8.78
C SER A 142 -12.36 30.44 7.75
N SER A 143 -12.85 31.07 6.68
CA SER A 143 -11.99 31.71 5.68
C SER A 143 -11.07 32.78 6.28
N CYS A 144 -11.52 33.46 7.34
CA CYS A 144 -10.69 34.41 8.09
C CYS A 144 -9.59 33.70 8.89
N ASP A 145 -9.89 32.54 9.48
CA ASP A 145 -8.91 31.76 10.25
C ASP A 145 -7.80 31.22 9.35
N ILE A 146 -8.11 30.81 8.12
CA ILE A 146 -7.12 30.35 7.14
C ILE A 146 -6.16 31.48 6.74
N VAL A 147 -6.66 32.70 6.53
CA VAL A 147 -5.82 33.87 6.23
C VAL A 147 -4.94 34.23 7.42
N LEU A 148 -5.49 34.21 8.64
CA LEU A 148 -4.73 34.45 9.86
C LEU A 148 -3.64 33.38 10.06
N LEU A 149 -3.98 32.11 9.84
CA LEU A 149 -3.07 30.98 9.93
C LEU A 149 -1.90 31.15 8.95
N LYS A 150 -2.16 31.64 7.74
CA LYS A 150 -1.13 31.94 6.74
C LYS A 150 -0.07 32.90 7.28
N ASP A 151 -0.49 34.05 7.83
CA ASP A 151 0.40 35.07 8.39
C ASP A 151 1.15 34.56 9.64
N GLN A 152 0.46 33.77 10.49
CA GLN A 152 1.05 33.18 11.69
C GLN A 152 2.12 32.14 11.35
N LEU A 153 1.90 31.29 10.34
CA LEU A 153 2.87 30.29 9.90
C LEU A 153 4.11 30.96 9.27
N GLU A 154 3.96 32.04 8.51
CA GLU A 154 5.10 32.82 7.99
C GLU A 154 5.96 33.39 9.13
N THR A 155 5.30 33.92 10.16
CA THR A 155 5.98 34.42 11.36
C THR A 155 6.69 33.29 12.12
N TYR A 156 6.04 32.14 12.28
CA TYR A 156 6.60 30.97 12.95
C TYR A 156 7.89 30.47 12.28
N ILE A 157 7.92 30.40 10.94
CA ILE A 157 9.13 30.03 10.18
C ILE A 157 10.29 31.00 10.47
N PHE A 158 10.00 32.31 10.53
CA PHE A 158 11.02 33.32 10.78
C PHE A 158 11.69 33.18 12.16
N TYR A 159 10.95 32.69 13.16
CA TYR A 159 11.47 32.55 14.53
C TYR A 159 12.10 31.18 14.84
N ILE A 160 11.83 30.14 14.06
CA ILE A 160 12.28 28.76 14.35
C ILE A 160 13.42 28.28 13.44
N ARG A 161 13.58 28.91 12.28
CA ARG A 161 14.67 28.63 11.35
C ARG A 161 15.93 29.43 11.69
#